data_AF-A0A1Q7AEA7-F1
#
_entry.id   AF-A0A1Q7AEA7-F1
#
_cell.length_a   1.000
_cell.length_b   1.000
_cell.length_c   1.000
_cell.angle_alpha   90.00
_cell.angle_beta   90.00
_cell.angle_gamma   90.00
#
_symmetry.space_group_name_H-M   'P 1'
#
loop_
_entity.id
_entity.type
_entity.pdbx_description
1 polymer ?
#
loop_
_entity_poly.entity_id
_entity_poly.type
_entity_poly.pdbx_seq_one_letter_code
_entity_poly.pdbx_strand_id
1 'polypeptide(L)'
;MDLRHTARQIEKQRAASLGVGLGYIVLGREPGAAESQALNVVAAAVFARFSREDERAADHAGVRYTTAAGIDPHGLADMFHILQQVQGKDPGAIEQFFASHPMTADRIADVERTIAADPAARAAAQTGRKDAPVFHELQRAVHALPPPPPKPRNSP
;
A
#
# COMPACT_ATOMS: atom_id res chain seq x y z
N MET A 1 5.38 -12.05 13.84
CA MET A 1 5.75 -10.86 13.04
C MET A 1 5.08 -9.66 13.68
N ASP A 2 5.82 -8.60 13.95
CA ASP A 2 5.27 -7.38 14.55
C ASP A 2 4.81 -6.44 13.43
N LEU A 3 3.52 -6.11 13.44
CA LEU A 3 2.81 -5.33 12.41
C LEU A 3 2.71 -3.84 12.79
N ARG A 4 3.39 -3.40 13.85
CA ARG A 4 3.37 -2.01 14.33
C ARG A 4 4.29 -1.11 13.50
N HIS A 5 4.21 -1.19 12.17
CA HIS A 5 5.10 -0.47 11.25
C HIS A 5 4.99 1.05 11.41
N THR A 6 3.79 1.59 11.60
CA THR A 6 3.58 3.02 11.90
C THR A 6 4.26 3.44 13.21
N ALA A 7 4.17 2.63 14.26
CA ALA A 7 4.81 2.97 15.53
C ALA A 7 6.33 2.96 15.42
N ARG A 8 6.90 1.98 14.71
CA ARG A 8 8.33 1.90 14.40
C ARG A 8 8.80 3.05 13.52
N GLN A 9 7.97 3.48 12.58
CA GLN A 9 8.27 4.63 11.71
C GLN A 9 8.29 5.93 12.51
N ILE A 10 7.35 6.12 13.44
CA ILE A 10 7.35 7.24 14.40
C ILE A 10 8.59 7.18 15.30
N GLU A 11 8.96 5.99 15.77
CA GLU A 11 10.16 5.80 16.59
C GLU A 11 11.44 6.17 15.81
N LYS A 12 11.58 5.70 14.57
CA LYS A 12 12.68 6.07 13.67
C LYS A 12 12.72 7.57 13.41
N GLN A 13 11.56 8.21 13.21
CA GLN A 13 11.47 9.65 13.04
C GLN A 13 11.95 10.40 14.27
N ARG A 14 11.53 9.98 15.47
CA ARG A 14 11.98 10.58 16.74
C ARG A 14 13.47 10.41 16.94
N ALA A 15 14.00 9.21 16.69
CA ALA A 15 15.43 8.93 16.80
C ALA A 15 16.25 9.79 15.82
N ALA A 16 15.78 9.95 14.58
CA ALA A 16 16.42 10.82 13.60
C ALA A 16 16.42 12.29 14.05
N SER A 17 15.29 12.80 14.55
CA SER A 17 15.20 14.17 15.10
C SER A 17 16.16 14.39 16.28
N LEU A 18 16.27 13.42 17.18
CA LEU A 18 17.22 13.47 18.29
C LEU A 18 18.68 13.46 17.79
N GLY A 19 18.99 12.60 16.82
CA GLY A 19 20.33 12.52 16.22
C GLY A 19 20.75 13.83 15.53
N VAL A 20 19.83 14.46 14.80
CA VAL A 20 20.04 15.78 14.19
C VAL A 20 20.30 16.83 15.29
N GLY A 21 19.49 16.86 16.34
CA GLY A 21 19.68 17.79 17.46
C GLY A 21 21.03 17.61 18.17
N LEU A 22 21.43 16.37 18.46
CA LEU A 22 22.75 16.08 19.03
C LEU A 22 23.89 16.51 18.10
N GLY A 23 23.73 16.36 16.79
CA GLY A 23 24.70 16.83 15.80
C GLY A 23 24.94 18.33 15.89
N TYR A 24 23.87 19.13 16.05
CA TYR A 24 23.98 20.58 16.23
C TYR A 24 24.67 20.98 17.53
N ILE A 25 24.38 20.27 18.62
CA ILE A 25 25.08 20.48 19.90
C ILE A 25 26.58 20.24 19.74
N VAL A 26 26.98 19.15 19.09
CA VAL A 26 28.41 18.83 18.85
C VAL A 26 29.07 19.88 17.95
N LEU A 27 28.34 20.41 16.97
CA LEU A 27 28.83 21.48 16.10
C LEU A 27 28.84 22.86 16.79
N GLY A 28 28.30 22.99 18.00
CA GLY A 28 28.25 24.24 18.75
C GLY A 28 27.41 25.33 18.09
N ARG A 29 26.42 24.95 17.27
CA ARG A 29 25.58 25.90 16.52
C ARG A 29 24.15 25.41 16.41
N GLU A 30 23.22 26.34 16.25
CA GLU A 30 21.82 26.04 15.94
C GLU A 30 21.56 26.12 14.42
N PRO A 31 20.58 25.36 13.88
CA PRO A 31 20.18 25.50 12.48
C PRO A 31 19.52 26.85 12.21
N GLY A 32 19.89 27.48 11.10
CA GLY A 32 19.18 28.66 10.60
C GLY A 32 17.76 28.33 10.12
N ALA A 33 16.89 29.34 9.96
CA ALA A 33 15.49 29.12 9.54
C ALA A 33 15.36 28.34 8.22
N ALA A 34 16.21 28.64 7.23
CA ALA A 34 16.24 27.92 5.96
C ALA A 34 16.74 26.47 6.09
N GLU A 35 17.74 26.24 6.95
CA GLU A 35 18.30 24.91 7.23
C GLU A 35 17.26 24.03 7.95
N SER A 36 16.57 24.59 8.95
CA SER A 36 15.46 23.94 9.67
C SER A 36 14.32 23.57 8.73
N GLN A 37 13.93 24.45 7.81
CA GLN A 37 12.90 24.15 6.84
C GLN A 37 13.34 23.03 5.88
N ALA A 38 14.58 23.07 5.40
CA ALA A 38 15.13 22.02 4.55
C ALA A 38 15.15 20.65 5.26
N LEU A 39 15.54 20.62 6.53
CA LEU A 39 15.53 19.39 7.34
C LEU A 39 14.12 18.81 7.49
N ASN A 40 13.11 19.65 7.69
CA ASN A 40 11.71 19.20 7.77
C ASN A 40 11.23 18.58 6.46
N VAL A 41 11.56 19.19 5.32
CA VAL A 41 11.21 18.65 3.99
C VAL A 41 11.89 17.31 3.75
N VAL A 42 13.18 17.20 4.08
CA VAL A 42 13.93 15.94 3.95
C VAL A 42 13.35 14.87 4.85
N ALA A 43 13.06 15.19 6.12
CA ALA A 43 12.46 14.25 7.05
C ALA A 43 11.09 13.76 6.55
N ALA A 44 10.23 14.68 6.07
CA ALA A 44 8.94 14.32 5.49
C ALA A 44 9.11 13.36 4.30
N ALA A 45 10.05 13.63 3.39
CA ALA A 45 10.31 12.75 2.24
C ALA A 45 10.87 11.38 2.64
N VAL A 46 11.79 11.33 3.60
CA VAL A 46 12.40 10.07 4.09
C VAL A 46 11.35 9.18 4.75
N PHE A 47 10.42 9.77 5.50
CA PHE A 47 9.39 9.05 6.23
C PHE A 47 8.02 9.05 5.53
N ALA A 48 7.90 9.45 4.26
CA ALA A 48 6.62 9.49 3.53
C ALA A 48 6.07 8.11 3.14
N ARG A 49 6.95 7.10 3.07
CA ARG A 49 6.63 5.77 2.53
C ARG A 49 7.11 4.65 3.45
N PHE A 50 6.39 3.53 3.43
CA PHE A 50 6.83 2.32 4.11
C PHE A 50 8.03 1.68 3.40
N SER A 51 8.85 0.94 4.17
CA SER A 51 9.96 0.19 3.60
C SER A 51 9.49 -1.07 2.88
N ARG A 52 10.34 -1.64 2.03
CA ARG A 52 10.03 -2.92 1.34
C ARG A 52 9.78 -4.04 2.35
N GLU A 53 10.49 -4.01 3.47
CA GLU A 53 10.35 -4.97 4.57
C GLU A 53 8.99 -4.83 5.28
N ASP A 54 8.51 -3.58 5.45
CA ASP A 54 7.20 -3.33 6.04
C ASP A 54 6.07 -3.83 5.12
N GLU A 55 6.17 -3.57 3.81
CA GLU A 55 5.22 -4.07 2.81
C GLU A 55 5.20 -5.60 2.75
N ARG A 56 6.37 -6.27 2.72
CA ARG A 56 6.44 -7.73 2.74
C ARG A 56 5.80 -8.31 4.01
N ALA A 57 6.06 -7.71 5.17
CA ALA A 57 5.47 -8.16 6.43
C ALA A 57 3.94 -8.01 6.42
N ALA A 58 3.43 -6.92 5.85
CA ALA A 58 2.00 -6.69 5.66
C ALA A 58 1.38 -7.72 4.70
N ASP A 59 2.04 -8.02 3.58
CA ASP A 59 1.57 -8.99 2.57
C ASP A 59 1.48 -10.40 3.14
N HIS A 60 2.51 -10.82 3.88
CA HIS A 60 2.53 -12.13 4.56
C HIS A 60 1.41 -12.22 5.59
N ALA A 61 1.13 -11.14 6.32
CA ALA A 61 -0.01 -11.08 7.22
C ALA A 61 -1.35 -11.11 6.47
N GLY A 62 -1.44 -10.44 5.32
CA GLY A 62 -2.57 -10.48 4.41
C GLY A 62 -2.94 -11.91 4.01
N VAL A 63 -1.96 -12.70 3.53
CA VAL A 63 -2.15 -14.12 3.20
C VAL A 63 -2.68 -14.91 4.41
N ARG A 64 -2.13 -14.68 5.60
CA ARG A 64 -2.60 -15.37 6.82
C ARG A 64 -4.02 -15.00 7.19
N TYR A 65 -4.40 -13.73 7.05
CA TYR A 65 -5.75 -13.25 7.39
C TYR A 65 -6.80 -13.72 6.40
N THR A 66 -6.52 -13.69 5.09
CA THR A 66 -7.44 -14.22 4.07
C THR A 66 -7.63 -15.72 4.25
N THR A 67 -6.54 -16.46 4.47
CA THR A 67 -6.56 -17.90 4.78
C THR A 67 -7.44 -18.18 6.00
N ALA A 68 -7.21 -17.48 7.11
CA ALA A 68 -7.99 -17.66 8.34
C ALA A 68 -9.48 -17.30 8.17
N ALA A 69 -9.80 -16.37 7.26
CA ALA A 69 -11.16 -15.95 6.96
C ALA A 69 -11.87 -16.86 5.93
N GLY A 70 -11.23 -17.92 5.44
CA GLY A 70 -11.76 -18.79 4.39
C GLY A 70 -11.94 -18.06 3.05
N ILE A 71 -11.11 -17.06 2.78
CA ILE A 71 -11.03 -16.31 1.53
C ILE A 71 -9.82 -16.83 0.76
N ASP A 72 -9.93 -16.95 -0.57
CA ASP A 72 -8.80 -17.35 -1.40
C ASP A 72 -7.65 -16.32 -1.28
N PRO A 73 -6.48 -16.70 -0.76
CA PRO A 73 -5.36 -15.77 -0.60
C PRO A 73 -4.77 -15.28 -1.93
N HIS A 74 -5.06 -15.94 -3.07
CA HIS A 74 -4.60 -15.48 -4.39
C HIS A 74 -5.22 -14.14 -4.79
N GLY A 75 -6.36 -13.76 -4.19
CA GLY A 75 -6.95 -12.44 -4.40
C GLY A 75 -6.03 -11.27 -4.05
N LEU A 76 -5.02 -11.49 -3.19
CA LEU A 76 -4.01 -10.49 -2.87
C LEU A 76 -3.04 -10.26 -4.06
N ALA A 77 -2.67 -11.32 -4.78
CA ALA A 77 -1.87 -11.22 -6.01
C ALA A 77 -2.69 -10.59 -7.15
N ASP A 78 -3.96 -10.99 -7.28
CA ASP A 78 -4.88 -10.41 -8.27
C ASP A 78 -5.07 -8.90 -8.05
N MET A 79 -5.23 -8.47 -6.79
CA MET A 79 -5.27 -7.04 -6.44
C MET A 79 -4.01 -6.31 -6.91
N PHE A 80 -2.81 -6.87 -6.71
CA PHE A 80 -1.58 -6.24 -7.19
C PHE A 80 -1.51 -6.15 -8.72
N HIS A 81 -1.95 -7.18 -9.43
CA HIS A 81 -2.06 -7.12 -10.89
C HIS A 81 -3.03 -6.02 -11.35
N ILE A 82 -4.19 -5.88 -10.69
CA ILE A 82 -5.14 -4.79 -10.96
C ILE A 82 -4.46 -3.44 -10.75
N LEU A 83 -3.77 -3.23 -9.62
CA LEU A 83 -3.07 -1.98 -9.34
C LEU A 83 -1.99 -1.66 -10.39
N GLN A 84 -1.21 -2.66 -10.85
CA GLN A 84 -0.25 -2.46 -11.94
C GLN A 84 -0.93 -2.06 -13.26
N GLN A 85 -2.06 -2.69 -13.59
CA GLN A 85 -2.83 -2.35 -14.78
C GLN A 85 -3.40 -0.93 -14.70
N VAL A 86 -3.94 -0.53 -13.54
CA VAL A 86 -4.41 0.84 -13.34
C VAL A 86 -3.25 1.82 -13.46
N GLN A 87 -2.09 1.53 -12.86
CA GLN A 87 -0.90 2.38 -12.97
C GLN A 87 -0.50 2.65 -14.42
N GLY A 88 -0.54 1.61 -15.26
CA GLY A 88 -0.16 1.73 -16.67
C GLY A 88 -1.17 2.50 -17.53
N LYS A 89 -2.45 2.51 -17.14
CA LYS A 89 -3.53 3.19 -17.88
C LYS A 89 -3.77 4.62 -17.41
N ASP A 90 -3.80 4.82 -16.09
CA ASP A 90 -4.04 6.10 -15.43
C ASP A 90 -3.18 6.16 -14.14
N PRO A 91 -1.93 6.63 -14.25
CA PRO A 91 -1.04 6.74 -13.09
C PRO A 91 -1.64 7.57 -11.95
N GLY A 92 -2.43 8.61 -12.27
CA GLY A 92 -3.02 9.52 -11.29
C GLY A 92 -4.09 8.86 -10.41
N ALA A 93 -4.77 7.83 -10.93
CA ALA A 93 -5.84 7.14 -10.20
C ALA A 93 -5.38 6.43 -8.92
N ILE A 94 -4.09 6.08 -8.83
CA ILE A 94 -3.52 5.33 -7.69
C ILE A 94 -2.24 5.96 -7.13
N GLU A 95 -1.86 7.15 -7.61
CA GLU A 95 -0.63 7.84 -7.20
C GLU A 95 -0.56 8.04 -5.68
N GLN A 96 -1.68 8.42 -5.05
CA GLN A 96 -1.76 8.60 -3.61
C GLN A 96 -1.53 7.30 -2.83
N PHE A 97 -1.99 6.17 -3.35
CA PHE A 97 -1.77 4.86 -2.72
C PHE A 97 -0.28 4.48 -2.79
N PHE A 98 0.35 4.64 -3.96
CA PHE A 98 1.78 4.32 -4.13
C PHE A 98 2.73 5.33 -3.51
N ALA A 99 2.26 6.54 -3.18
CA ALA A 99 3.04 7.52 -2.42
C ALA A 99 3.43 6.99 -1.04
N SER A 100 2.53 6.26 -0.36
CA SER A 100 2.78 5.67 0.96
C SER A 100 3.11 4.18 0.92
N HIS A 101 2.53 3.43 -0.04
CA HIS A 101 2.71 1.99 -0.22
C HIS A 101 3.35 1.67 -1.59
N PRO A 102 4.68 1.78 -1.75
CA PRO A 102 5.32 1.56 -3.04
C PRO A 102 5.06 0.14 -3.57
N MET A 103 4.57 0.02 -4.80
CA MET A 103 4.56 -1.25 -5.52
C MET A 103 6.00 -1.65 -5.84
N THR A 104 6.36 -2.91 -5.59
CA THR A 104 7.63 -3.48 -6.04
C THR A 104 7.37 -4.69 -6.92
N ALA A 105 8.23 -4.92 -7.92
CA ALA A 105 8.12 -6.04 -8.85
C ALA A 105 8.00 -7.40 -8.13
N ASP A 106 8.62 -7.53 -6.95
CA ASP A 106 8.73 -8.80 -6.24
C ASP A 106 7.52 -9.15 -5.36
N ARG A 107 6.57 -8.23 -5.12
CA ARG A 107 5.45 -8.45 -4.15
C ARG A 107 4.52 -9.58 -4.57
N ILE A 108 4.15 -9.63 -5.85
CA ILE A 108 3.30 -10.69 -6.39
C ILE A 108 3.99 -12.05 -6.20
N ALA A 109 5.25 -12.14 -6.60
CA ALA A 109 6.04 -13.36 -6.44
C ALA A 109 6.27 -13.74 -4.96
N ASP A 110 6.43 -12.77 -4.06
CA ASP A 110 6.52 -12.99 -2.62
C ASP A 110 5.20 -13.56 -2.05
N VAL A 111 4.05 -13.01 -2.45
CA VAL A 111 2.72 -13.51 -2.06
C VAL A 111 2.50 -14.93 -2.58
N GLU A 112 2.75 -15.19 -3.86
CA GLU A 112 2.62 -16.52 -4.45
C GLU A 112 3.52 -17.55 -3.73
N ARG A 113 4.78 -17.19 -3.45
CA ARG A 113 5.69 -18.03 -2.67
C ARG A 113 5.18 -18.27 -1.26
N THR A 114 4.63 -17.26 -0.61
CA THR A 114 4.08 -17.36 0.76
C THR A 114 2.89 -18.32 0.78
N ILE A 115 2.00 -18.23 -0.21
CA ILE A 115 0.86 -19.14 -0.33
C ILE A 115 1.35 -20.57 -0.59
N ALA A 116 2.29 -20.77 -1.52
CA ALA A 116 2.83 -22.09 -1.84
C ALA A 116 3.50 -22.77 -0.62
N ALA A 117 4.19 -21.98 0.22
CA ALA A 117 4.89 -22.48 1.40
C ALA A 117 3.96 -22.87 2.56
N ASP A 118 2.75 -22.32 2.65
CA ASP A 118 1.79 -22.58 3.74
C ASP A 118 0.70 -23.59 3.32
N PRO A 119 0.66 -24.81 3.91
CA PRO A 119 -0.36 -25.80 3.61
C PRO A 119 -1.80 -25.31 3.84
N ALA A 120 -2.04 -24.49 4.86
CA ALA A 120 -3.37 -23.95 5.14
C ALA A 120 -3.76 -22.93 4.07
N ALA A 121 -2.82 -22.07 3.64
CA ALA A 121 -3.05 -21.12 2.57
C ALA A 121 -3.32 -21.84 1.23
N ARG A 122 -2.59 -22.93 0.93
CA ARG A 122 -2.88 -23.77 -0.26
C ARG A 122 -4.26 -24.40 -0.21
N ALA A 123 -4.69 -24.89 0.94
CA ALA A 123 -6.04 -25.43 1.09
C ALA A 123 -7.10 -24.33 0.90
N ALA A 124 -6.91 -23.17 1.52
CA ALA A 124 -7.78 -22.02 1.36
C ALA A 124 -7.82 -21.50 -0.09
N ALA A 125 -6.73 -21.60 -0.85
CA ALA A 125 -6.72 -21.24 -2.27
C ALA A 125 -7.61 -22.16 -3.14
N GLN A 126 -7.82 -23.40 -2.71
CA GLN A 126 -8.64 -24.36 -3.47
C GLN A 126 -10.13 -24.25 -3.12
N THR A 127 -10.44 -23.96 -1.86
CA THR A 127 -11.82 -24.03 -1.35
C THR A 127 -12.37 -22.70 -0.84
N GLY A 128 -11.52 -21.67 -0.73
CA GLY A 128 -11.86 -20.36 -0.20
C GLY A 128 -12.77 -19.58 -1.15
N ARG A 129 -13.49 -18.63 -0.57
CA ARG A 129 -14.33 -17.72 -1.36
C ARG A 129 -13.43 -16.77 -2.15
N LYS A 130 -13.64 -16.69 -3.47
CA LYS A 130 -13.01 -15.70 -4.34
C LYS A 130 -13.79 -14.39 -4.31
N ASP A 131 -15.09 -14.48 -4.57
CA ASP A 131 -16.00 -13.35 -4.66
C ASP A 131 -17.21 -13.50 -3.72
N ALA A 132 -17.92 -12.39 -3.52
CA ALA A 132 -19.20 -12.38 -2.81
C ALA A 132 -20.37 -12.37 -3.83
N PRO A 133 -21.48 -13.09 -3.57
CA PRO A 133 -22.66 -13.06 -4.46
C PRO A 133 -23.17 -11.64 -4.75
N VAL A 134 -23.16 -10.78 -3.73
CA VAL A 134 -23.56 -9.36 -3.84
C VAL A 134 -22.68 -8.58 -4.83
N PHE A 135 -21.40 -8.93 -4.97
CA PHE A 135 -20.52 -8.28 -5.93
C PHE A 135 -21.00 -8.55 -7.36
N HIS A 136 -21.36 -9.79 -7.69
CA HIS A 136 -21.90 -10.13 -9.00
C HIS A 136 -23.28 -9.52 -9.26
N GLU A 137 -24.12 -9.38 -8.22
CA GLU A 137 -25.39 -8.66 -8.33
C GLU A 137 -25.17 -7.19 -8.69
N LEU A 138 -24.28 -6.51 -7.97
CA LEU A 138 -23.91 -5.12 -8.25
C LEU A 138 -23.29 -4.97 -9.63
N GLN A 139 -22.38 -5.87 -10.01
CA GLN A 139 -21.74 -5.84 -11.33
C GLN A 139 -22.78 -5.96 -12.45
N ARG A 140 -23.74 -6.90 -12.33
CA ARG A 140 -24.85 -7.03 -13.28
C ARG A 140 -25.71 -5.77 -13.33
N ALA A 141 -26.01 -5.17 -12.18
CA ALA A 141 -26.79 -3.94 -12.10
C ALA A 141 -26.08 -2.76 -12.80
N VAL A 142 -24.77 -2.60 -12.58
CA VAL A 142 -23.95 -1.56 -13.21
C VAL A 142 -23.89 -1.74 -14.73
N HIS A 143 -23.70 -2.97 -15.23
CA HIS A 143 -23.69 -3.23 -16.67
C HIS A 143 -25.05 -3.06 -17.35
N ALA A 144 -26.15 -3.12 -16.60
CA ALA A 144 -27.50 -2.89 -17.11
C ALA A 144 -27.91 -1.41 -17.12
N LEU A 145 -27.07 -0.49 -16.62
CA LEU A 145 -27.39 0.94 -16.62
C LEU A 145 -27.51 1.47 -18.07
N PRO A 146 -28.50 2.33 -18.35
CA PRO A 146 -28.60 3.00 -19.65
C PRO A 146 -27.37 3.91 -19.89
N PRO A 147 -27.06 4.24 -21.14
CA PRO A 147 -25.94 5.15 -21.45
C PRO A 147 -26.11 6.49 -20.71
N PRO A 148 -25.01 7.13 -20.28
CA PRO A 148 -25.09 8.41 -19.60
C PRO A 148 -25.77 9.45 -20.50
N PRO A 149 -26.58 10.37 -19.93
CA PRO A 149 -27.19 11.44 -20.70
C PRO A 149 -26.11 12.27 -21.41
N PRO A 150 -26.41 12.85 -22.60
CA PRO A 150 -25.45 13.66 -23.32
C PRO A 150 -24.99 14.84 -22.46
N LYS A 151 -23.68 15.15 -22.51
CA LYS A 151 -23.15 16.35 -21.85
C LYS A 151 -23.90 17.59 -22.34
N PRO A 152 -24.28 18.54 -21.46
CA PRO A 152 -24.87 19.79 -21.89
C PRO A 152 -23.91 20.49 -22.85
N ARG A 153 -24.43 21.01 -23.96
CA ARG A 153 -23.64 21.88 -24.85
C ARG A 153 -23.32 23.14 -24.07
N ASN A 154 -22.04 23.47 -23.91
CA ASN A 154 -21.66 24.80 -23.46
C ASN A 154 -22.16 25.78 -24.52
N SER A 155 -23.21 26.54 -24.19
CA SER A 155 -23.63 27.68 -24.99
C SER A 155 -22.54 28.77 -24.89
N PRO A 156 -22.17 29.42 -26.00
CA PRO A 156 -21.26 30.55 -26.00
C PRO A 156 -21.80 31.74 -25.21
#